data_AF-A0A3B9VWX7-F1
#
_entry.id   AF-A0A3B9VWX7-F1
#
_cell.length_a   1.000
_cell.length_b   1.000
_cell.length_c   1.000
_cell.angle_alpha   90.00
_cell.angle_beta   90.00
_cell.angle_gamma   90.00
#
_symmetry.space_group_name_H-M   'P 1'
#
loop_
_entity.id
_entity.type
_entity.pdbx_description
1 polymer ?
#
loop_
_entity_poly.entity_id
_entity_poly.type
_entity_poly.pdbx_seq_one_letter_code
_entity_poly.pdbx_strand_id
1 'polypeptide(L)' 'EITGLGLKEAKEVVDGAPKTIKEAVSKAEAEEIKAKLEEAGAKVELK' A
#
# COMPACT_ATOMS: atom_id res chain seq x y z
N GLU A 1 4.66 10.42 -2.45
CA GLU A 1 3.44 9.57 -2.44
C GLU A 1 3.82 8.10 -2.64
N ILE A 2 3.04 7.14 -2.11
CA ILE A 2 3.35 5.70 -2.22
C ILE A 2 2.88 5.10 -3.55
N THR A 3 1.62 5.40 -3.91
CA THR A 3 0.96 4.88 -5.11
C THR A 3 0.66 5.94 -6.17
N GLY A 4 0.80 7.23 -5.82
CA GLY A 4 0.40 8.33 -6.70
C GLY A 4 -1.10 8.38 -7.02
N LEU A 5 -1.92 7.61 -6.31
CA LEU A 5 -3.37 7.55 -6.52
C LEU A 5 -4.06 8.78 -5.93
N GLY A 6 -5.12 9.26 -6.60
CA GLY A 6 -5.98 10.29 -6.05
C GLY A 6 -6.73 9.81 -4.81
N LEU A 7 -7.24 10.74 -3.98
CA LEU A 7 -7.90 10.43 -2.70
C LEU A 7 -9.07 9.42 -2.86
N LYS A 8 -9.79 9.49 -3.99
CA LYS A 8 -10.87 8.56 -4.32
C LYS A 8 -10.36 7.16 -4.63
N GLU A 9 -9.33 7.05 -5.47
CA GLU A 9 -8.74 5.76 -5.87
C GLU A 9 -8.06 5.08 -4.67
N ALA A 10 -7.35 5.85 -3.84
CA ALA A 10 -6.77 5.35 -2.60
C ALA A 10 -7.85 4.76 -1.66
N LYS A 11 -9.01 5.43 -1.55
CA LYS A 11 -10.15 4.93 -0.79
C LYS A 11 -10.71 3.63 -1.36
N GLU A 12 -10.91 3.54 -2.68
CA GLU A 12 -11.40 2.31 -3.34
C GLU A 12 -10.42 1.13 -3.26
N VAL A 13 -9.13 1.41 -3.10
CA VAL A 13 -8.11 0.38 -2.89
C VAL A 13 -8.16 -0.16 -1.46
N VAL A 14 -8.31 0.71 -0.45
CA VAL A 14 -8.40 0.31 0.96
C VAL A 14 -9.73 -0.38 1.27
N ASP A 15 -10.87 0.16 0.81
CA ASP A 15 -12.20 -0.45 0.97
C ASP A 15 -12.34 -1.76 0.18
N GLY A 16 -11.59 -1.91 -0.91
CA GLY A 16 -11.59 -3.08 -1.78
C GLY A 16 -10.59 -4.17 -1.42
N ALA A 17 -10.02 -4.18 -0.21
CA ALA A 17 -9.04 -5.17 0.20
C ALA A 17 -9.60 -6.62 0.15
N PRO A 18 -8.81 -7.62 -0.27
CA PRO A 18 -7.39 -7.56 -0.62
C PRO A 18 -7.13 -7.03 -2.03
N LYS A 19 -6.30 -5.98 -2.15
CA LYS A 19 -5.85 -5.39 -3.41
C LYS A 19 -4.35 -5.13 -3.39
N THR A 20 -3.70 -5.29 -4.53
CA THR A 20 -2.27 -5.00 -4.65
C THR A 20 -2.03 -3.49 -4.71
N ILE A 21 -1.20 -2.99 -3.79
CA ILE A 21 -0.85 -1.56 -3.68
C ILE A 21 0.28 -1.19 -4.63
N LYS A 22 1.27 -2.08 -4.77
CA LYS A 22 2.43 -1.90 -5.65
C LYS A 22 3.06 -3.27 -5.96
N GLU A 23 3.48 -3.47 -7.20
CA GLU A 23 4.11 -4.71 -7.68
C GLU A 23 5.53 -4.44 -8.17
N ALA A 24 6.38 -5.47 -8.17
CA ALA A 24 7.77 -5.40 -8.62
C ALA A 24 8.63 -4.32 -7.91
N VAL A 25 8.31 -4.02 -6.65
CA VAL A 25 9.13 -3.13 -5.82
C VAL A 25 10.31 -3.88 -5.22
N SER A 26 11.40 -3.15 -4.98
CA SER A 26 12.55 -3.71 -4.26
C SER A 26 12.15 -4.05 -2.82
N LYS A 27 12.86 -4.99 -2.19
CA LYS A 27 12.58 -5.41 -0.82
C LYS A 27 12.63 -4.24 0.17
N ALA A 28 13.58 -3.32 -0.02
CA ALA A 28 13.70 -2.10 0.78
C ALA A 28 12.47 -1.19 0.63
N GLU A 29 12.02 -0.98 -0.60
CA GLU A 29 10.84 -0.14 -0.89
C GLU A 29 9.54 -0.80 -0.40
N ALA A 30 9.45 -2.13 -0.48
CA ALA A 30 8.35 -2.91 0.06
C ALA A 30 8.21 -2.78 1.58
N GLU A 31 9.33 -2.84 2.32
CA GLU A 31 9.33 -2.64 3.77
C GLU A 31 9.00 -1.19 4.15
N GLU A 32 9.48 -0.20 3.40
CA GLU A 32 9.16 1.21 3.65
C GLU A 32 7.67 1.51 3.42
N ILE A 33 7.07 0.90 2.39
CA ILE A 33 5.63 1.01 2.10
C ILE A 33 4.82 0.31 3.18
N LYS A 34 5.23 -0.89 3.59
CA LYS A 34 4.60 -1.64 4.66
C LYS A 34 4.60 -0.84 5.96
N ALA A 35 5.74 -0.28 6.37
CA ALA A 35 5.84 0.53 7.58
C ALA A 35 4.88 1.72 7.55
N LYS A 36 4.87 2.51 6.46
CA LYS A 36 3.98 3.68 6.33
C LYS A 36 2.49 3.32 6.35
N LEU A 37 2.11 2.17 5.80
CA LEU A 37 0.74 1.68 5.80
C LEU A 37 0.34 1.09 7.17
N GLU A 38 1.25 0.38 7.85
CA GLU A 38 1.03 -0.13 9.21
C GLU A 38 0.93 1.00 10.25
N GLU A 39 1.73 2.06 10.13
CA GLU A 39 1.59 3.28 10.96
C GLU A 39 0.24 3.97 10.77
N ALA A 40 -0.34 3.87 9.57
CA ALA A 40 -1.69 4.36 9.27
C ALA A 40 -2.81 3.38 9.70
N GLY A 41 -2.46 2.24 10.31
CA GLY A 41 -3.40 1.22 10.79
C GLY A 41 -3.85 0.20 9.73
N ALA A 42 -3.21 0.16 8.56
CA ALA A 42 -3.47 -0.83 7.53
C ALA A 42 -2.58 -2.07 7.71
N LYS A 43 -3.07 -3.25 7.30
CA LYS A 43 -2.30 -4.49 7.33
C LYS A 43 -1.76 -4.80 5.94
N VAL A 44 -0.44 -4.88 5.79
CA VAL A 44 0.22 -5.15 4.50
C VAL A 44 0.87 -6.53 4.49
N GLU A 45 0.51 -7.34 3.50
CA GLU A 45 1.15 -8.62 3.22
C GLU A 45 2.13 -8.44 2.05
N LEU A 46 3.41 -8.76 2.30
CA LEU A 46 4.44 -8.76 1.26
C LEU A 46 4.48 -10.17 0.62
N LYS A 47 4.26 -10.24 -0.69
CA LYS A 47 4.41 -11.45 -1.50
C LYS A 47 5.61 -11.35 -2.42
#